data_AF-B4UBC8-F1
#
_entry.id   AF-B4UBC8-F1
#
_cell.length_a   1.000
_cell.length_b   1.000
_cell.length_c   1.000
_cell.angle_alpha   90.00
_cell.angle_beta   90.00
_cell.angle_gamma   90.00
#
_symmetry.space_group_name_H-M   'P 1'
#
loop_
_entity.id
_entity.type
_entity.pdbx_description
1 polymer ?
#
loop_
_entity_poly.entity_id
_entity_poly.type
_entity_poly.pdbx_seq_one_letter_code
_entity_poly.pdbx_strand_id
1 'polypeptide(L)'
;MPPFLAQDPLDALRHAGPPGWAEVAWAMAGVASEPWALALLGLALYSWLEREVPGVLKAVAPLWAALAVAGAVAVGAQGVLSAPRPADAGDLLVTTFRHLTSAPGLPLGVFVGYTLLAYGRRGRVALVVAAAGAAARAWSGPHWGPDLLVGGLGGAAIAWAVWAAVLRVSPRGHLARLRASRRATADGAAQEGHPAP
;
A
#
# COMPACT_ATOMS: atom_id res chain seq x y z
N MET A 1 31.56 -4.20 -12.21
CA MET A 1 30.37 -4.53 -11.39
C MET A 1 30.52 -5.96 -10.92
N PRO A 2 30.47 -6.28 -9.62
CA PRO A 2 30.82 -7.61 -9.16
C PRO A 2 29.74 -8.62 -9.56
N PRO A 3 30.11 -9.77 -10.18
CA PRO A 3 29.21 -10.76 -10.75
C PRO A 3 29.03 -11.95 -9.79
N PHE A 4 28.17 -11.82 -8.77
CA PHE A 4 27.97 -12.90 -7.79
C PHE A 4 26.50 -13.22 -7.43
N LEU A 5 25.53 -12.72 -8.21
CA LEU A 5 24.09 -13.02 -7.98
C LEU A 5 23.48 -14.02 -8.98
N ALA A 6 24.28 -14.69 -9.80
CA ALA A 6 23.83 -15.83 -10.60
C ALA A 6 24.20 -17.14 -9.87
N GLN A 7 23.50 -17.45 -8.78
CA GLN A 7 23.67 -18.74 -8.10
C GLN A 7 22.56 -19.75 -8.44
N ASP A 8 21.49 -19.34 -9.13
CA ASP A 8 20.50 -20.27 -9.65
C ASP A 8 20.50 -20.28 -11.20
N PRO A 9 20.98 -21.35 -11.85
CA PRO A 9 20.96 -21.47 -13.31
C PRO A 9 19.54 -21.46 -13.88
N LEU A 10 18.50 -21.79 -13.11
CA LEU A 10 17.10 -21.65 -13.52
C LEU A 10 16.63 -20.19 -13.53
N ASP A 11 17.10 -19.36 -12.60
CA ASP A 11 16.81 -17.92 -12.61
C ASP A 11 17.50 -17.23 -13.79
N ALA A 12 18.74 -17.60 -14.08
CA ALA A 12 19.45 -17.09 -15.26
C ALA A 12 18.75 -17.50 -16.56
N LEU A 13 18.24 -18.74 -16.67
CA LEU A 13 17.50 -19.20 -17.84
C LEU A 13 16.12 -18.52 -17.98
N ARG A 14 15.42 -18.27 -16.86
CA ARG A 14 14.15 -17.51 -16.84
C ARG A 14 14.32 -16.06 -17.30
N HIS A 15 15.51 -15.48 -17.11
CA HIS A 15 15.83 -14.11 -17.52
C HIS A 15 16.58 -14.03 -18.86
N ALA A 16 16.89 -15.17 -19.51
CA ALA A 16 17.61 -15.24 -20.78
C ALA A 16 16.70 -15.27 -22.02
N GLY A 17 15.38 -15.27 -21.84
CA GLY A 17 14.42 -15.08 -22.94
C GLY A 17 14.49 -13.66 -23.51
N PRO A 18 14.19 -13.44 -24.81
CA PRO A 18 14.09 -12.09 -25.34
C PRO A 18 13.03 -11.32 -24.54
N PRO A 19 13.32 -10.10 -24.07
CA PRO A 19 12.43 -9.38 -23.17
C PRO A 19 11.08 -9.14 -23.86
N GLY A 20 10.07 -9.89 -23.43
CA GLY A 20 8.71 -9.68 -23.88
C GLY A 20 8.18 -8.38 -23.30
N TRP A 21 7.33 -7.66 -24.03
CA TRP A 21 6.64 -6.47 -23.51
C TRP A 21 5.93 -6.71 -22.16
N ALA A 22 5.51 -7.96 -21.90
CA ALA A 22 4.95 -8.37 -20.61
C ALA A 22 5.96 -8.25 -19.45
N GLU A 23 7.23 -8.62 -19.64
CA GLU A 23 8.27 -8.51 -18.60
C GLU A 23 8.55 -7.05 -18.26
N VAL A 24 8.59 -6.18 -19.27
CA VAL A 24 8.71 -4.72 -19.07
C VAL A 24 7.52 -4.20 -18.26
N ALA A 25 6.30 -4.60 -18.60
CA ALA A 25 5.10 -4.20 -17.87
C ALA A 25 5.13 -4.66 -16.40
N TRP A 26 5.57 -5.90 -16.14
CA TRP A 26 5.71 -6.43 -14.79
C TRP A 26 6.81 -5.72 -14.00
N ALA A 27 7.95 -5.44 -14.62
CA ALA A 27 9.02 -4.66 -14.00
C ALA A 27 8.55 -3.25 -13.64
N MET A 28 7.83 -2.58 -14.54
CA MET A 28 7.25 -1.25 -14.27
C MET A 28 6.23 -1.29 -13.13
N ALA A 29 5.35 -2.30 -13.10
CA ALA A 29 4.40 -2.48 -12.01
C ALA A 29 5.10 -2.80 -10.68
N GLY A 30 6.20 -3.56 -10.73
CA GLY A 30 7.08 -3.82 -9.59
C GLY A 30 7.66 -2.52 -9.02
N VAL A 31 8.24 -1.67 -9.87
CA VAL A 31 8.77 -0.35 -9.48
C VAL A 31 7.66 0.56 -8.97
N ALA A 32 6.50 0.60 -9.63
CA ALA A 32 5.36 1.42 -9.21
C ALA A 32 4.81 1.05 -7.83
N SER A 33 5.03 -0.20 -7.39
CA SER A 33 4.65 -0.69 -6.05
C SER A 33 5.69 -0.38 -4.96
N GLU A 34 6.85 0.17 -5.30
CA GLU A 34 7.85 0.59 -4.31
C GLU A 34 7.31 1.73 -3.43
N PRO A 35 7.68 1.81 -2.13
CA PRO A 35 7.15 2.82 -1.22
C PRO A 35 7.35 4.26 -1.70
N TRP A 36 8.52 4.55 -2.29
CA TRP A 36 8.82 5.89 -2.83
C TRP A 36 7.98 6.18 -4.08
N ALA A 37 7.73 5.19 -4.94
CA ALA A 37 6.92 5.34 -6.13
C ALA A 37 5.45 5.56 -5.74
N LEU A 38 4.95 4.82 -4.74
CA LEU A 38 3.61 5.03 -4.18
C LEU A 38 3.44 6.41 -3.54
N ALA A 39 4.49 6.95 -2.91
CA ALA A 39 4.48 8.32 -2.39
C ALA A 39 4.32 9.36 -3.52
N LEU A 40 5.00 9.17 -4.66
CA LEU A 40 4.89 10.03 -5.84
C LEU A 40 3.55 9.84 -6.56
N LEU A 41 3.08 8.60 -6.70
CA LEU A 41 1.77 8.28 -7.27
C LEU A 41 0.65 8.87 -6.41
N GLY A 42 0.80 8.85 -5.09
CA GLY A 42 -0.11 9.52 -4.16
C GLY A 42 -0.14 11.03 -4.35
N LEU A 43 1.04 11.66 -4.50
CA LEU A 43 1.13 13.07 -4.84
C LEU A 43 0.43 13.39 -6.17
N ALA A 44 0.74 12.65 -7.23
CA ALA A 44 0.12 12.85 -8.55
C ALA A 44 -1.40 12.65 -8.52
N LEU A 45 -1.87 11.58 -7.85
CA LEU A 45 -3.29 11.28 -7.71
C LEU A 45 -4.00 12.37 -6.91
N TYR A 46 -3.42 12.85 -5.81
CA TYR A 46 -4.04 13.88 -4.98
C TYR A 46 -3.95 15.26 -5.61
N SER A 47 -2.94 15.55 -6.42
CA SER A 47 -2.90 16.74 -7.29
C SER A 47 -3.99 16.72 -8.36
N TRP A 48 -4.41 15.54 -8.82
CA TRP A 48 -5.54 15.42 -9.74
C TRP A 48 -6.90 15.53 -9.02
N LEU A 49 -7.00 14.99 -7.81
CA LEU A 49 -8.24 15.00 -7.02
C LEU A 49 -8.49 16.32 -6.29
N GLU A 50 -7.44 17.02 -5.87
CA GLU A 50 -7.47 18.31 -5.20
C GLU A 50 -7.03 19.41 -6.17
N ARG A 51 -7.82 20.46 -6.30
CA ARG A 51 -7.51 21.58 -7.21
C ARG A 51 -6.52 22.59 -6.62
N GLU A 52 -6.34 22.58 -5.31
CA GLU A 52 -5.55 23.58 -4.59
C GLU A 52 -4.35 22.93 -3.90
N VAL A 53 -3.17 23.56 -4.03
CA VAL A 53 -1.91 23.09 -3.43
C VAL A 53 -2.02 22.82 -1.92
N PRO A 54 -2.65 23.69 -1.10
CA PRO A 54 -2.82 23.40 0.33
C PRO A 54 -3.68 22.16 0.61
N GLY A 55 -4.65 21.85 -0.26
CA GLY A 55 -5.46 20.63 -0.19
C GLY A 55 -4.62 19.39 -0.47
N VAL A 56 -3.82 19.44 -1.53
CA VAL A 56 -2.86 18.37 -1.91
C VAL A 56 -1.94 18.06 -0.74
N LEU A 57 -1.26 19.06 -0.17
CA LEU A 57 -0.31 18.83 0.93
C LEU A 57 -0.98 18.25 2.18
N LYS A 58 -2.20 18.69 2.51
CA LYS A 58 -2.96 18.16 3.66
C LYS A 58 -3.43 16.72 3.47
N ALA A 59 -3.58 16.26 2.22
CA ALA A 59 -3.92 14.87 1.90
C ALA A 59 -2.68 13.98 1.73
N VAL A 60 -1.61 14.51 1.16
CA VAL A 60 -0.36 13.78 0.90
C VAL A 60 0.43 13.55 2.18
N ALA A 61 0.54 14.55 3.07
CA ALA A 61 1.39 14.45 4.25
C ALA A 61 1.05 13.25 5.16
N PRO A 62 -0.23 12.93 5.45
CA PRO A 62 -0.55 11.75 6.24
C PRO A 62 -0.28 10.43 5.51
N LEU A 63 -0.41 10.38 4.18
CA LEU A 63 -0.01 9.21 3.39
C LEU A 63 1.49 8.96 3.55
N TRP A 64 2.32 9.99 3.40
CA TRP A 64 3.77 9.89 3.58
C TRP A 64 4.13 9.46 5.00
N ALA A 65 3.46 10.00 6.01
CA ALA A 65 3.63 9.56 7.40
C ALA A 65 3.28 8.08 7.57
N ALA A 66 2.17 7.61 6.99
CA ALA A 66 1.78 6.20 7.05
C ALA A 66 2.78 5.28 6.33
N LEU A 67 3.31 5.69 5.17
CA LEU A 67 4.35 4.95 4.46
C LEU A 67 5.66 4.89 5.27
N ALA A 68 6.04 6.00 5.93
CA ALA A 68 7.21 6.03 6.81
C ALA A 68 7.03 5.10 8.02
N VAL A 69 5.85 5.10 8.65
CA VAL A 69 5.50 4.16 9.74
C VAL A 69 5.58 2.72 9.26
N ALA A 70 5.04 2.41 8.08
CA ALA A 70 5.14 1.08 7.49
C ALA A 70 6.60 0.67 7.22
N GLY A 71 7.43 1.57 6.71
CA GLY A 71 8.87 1.36 6.57
C GLY A 71 9.56 1.06 7.90
N ALA A 72 9.26 1.84 8.94
CA ALA A 72 9.80 1.61 10.28
C ALA A 72 9.36 0.26 10.88
N VAL A 73 8.10 -0.15 10.67
CA VAL A 73 7.59 -1.47 11.07
C VAL A 73 8.31 -2.59 10.33
N ALA A 74 8.52 -2.45 9.01
CA ALA A 74 9.24 -3.44 8.22
C ALA A 74 10.70 -3.60 8.69
N VAL A 75 11.42 -2.49 8.88
CA VAL A 75 12.81 -2.50 9.38
C VAL A 75 12.88 -3.07 10.80
N GLY A 76 11.97 -2.65 11.69
CA GLY A 76 11.91 -3.16 13.06
C GLY A 76 11.66 -4.66 13.12
N ALA A 77 10.73 -5.16 12.30
CA ALA A 77 10.46 -6.59 12.22
C ALA A 77 11.65 -7.39 11.68
N GLN A 78 12.36 -6.87 10.68
CA GLN A 78 13.59 -7.51 10.18
C GLN A 78 14.67 -7.57 11.27
N GLY A 79 14.80 -6.53 12.08
CA GLY A 79 15.68 -6.53 13.26
C GLY A 79 15.32 -7.63 14.25
N VAL A 80 14.03 -7.79 14.56
CA VAL A 80 13.53 -8.86 15.46
C VAL A 80 13.75 -10.26 14.86
N LEU A 81 13.51 -10.43 13.56
CA LEU A 81 13.69 -11.71 12.87
C LEU A 81 15.17 -12.11 12.73
N SER A 82 16.09 -11.15 12.78
CA SER A 82 17.54 -11.37 12.70
C SER A 82 18.20 -11.60 14.06
N ALA A 83 17.47 -11.41 15.16
CA ALA A 83 17.99 -11.61 16.50
C ALA A 83 18.14 -13.13 16.83
N PRO A 84 19.18 -13.54 17.56
CA PRO A 84 19.32 -14.92 18.01
C PRO A 84 18.11 -15.30 18.88
N ARG A 85 17.40 -16.36 18.50
CA ARG A 85 16.11 -16.72 19.10
C ARG A 85 16.30 -17.34 20.49
N PRO A 86 15.50 -16.97 21.50
CA PRO A 86 15.29 -17.86 22.63
C PRO A 86 14.59 -19.13 22.16
N ALA A 87 14.96 -20.28 22.73
CA ALA A 87 14.55 -21.62 22.28
C ALA A 87 13.01 -21.82 22.24
N ASP A 88 12.24 -20.97 22.91
CA ASP A 88 10.78 -21.08 23.08
C ASP A 88 9.97 -20.02 22.31
N ALA A 89 10.60 -19.23 21.43
CA ALA A 89 9.85 -18.26 20.60
C ALA A 89 8.96 -19.02 19.58
N GLY A 90 7.68 -19.14 19.88
CA GLY A 90 6.72 -19.92 19.10
C GLY A 90 6.67 -19.54 17.61
N ASP A 91 6.67 -20.56 16.75
CA ASP A 91 6.73 -20.46 15.29
C ASP A 91 5.66 -19.53 14.69
N LEU A 92 4.49 -19.42 15.31
CA LEU A 92 3.38 -18.59 14.82
C LEU A 92 3.77 -17.10 14.76
N LEU A 93 4.47 -16.58 15.76
CA LEU A 93 4.82 -15.17 15.83
C LEU A 93 5.83 -14.82 14.74
N VAL A 94 6.85 -15.67 14.58
CA VAL A 94 7.87 -15.55 13.53
C VAL A 94 7.25 -15.60 12.14
N THR A 95 6.37 -16.57 11.89
CA THR A 95 5.70 -16.74 10.60
C THR A 95 4.78 -15.56 10.30
N THR A 96 4.05 -15.06 11.31
CA THR A 96 3.19 -13.87 11.16
C THR A 96 4.02 -12.61 10.86
N PHE A 97 5.12 -12.37 11.58
CA PHE A 97 6.00 -11.22 11.33
C PHE A 97 6.64 -11.30 9.94
N ARG A 98 7.01 -12.50 9.49
CA ARG A 98 7.55 -12.72 8.14
C ARG A 98 6.50 -12.41 7.06
N HIS A 99 5.27 -12.88 7.22
CA HIS A 99 4.18 -12.59 6.27
C HIS A 99 3.77 -11.11 6.28
N LEU A 100 3.66 -10.52 7.47
CA LEU A 100 3.30 -9.11 7.67
C LEU A 100 4.33 -8.16 7.05
N THR A 101 5.61 -8.52 7.11
CA THR A 101 6.71 -7.68 6.62
C THR A 101 7.28 -8.13 5.28
N SER A 102 6.59 -9.06 4.61
CA SER A 102 6.86 -9.39 3.22
C SER A 102 6.72 -8.12 2.36
N ALA A 103 7.83 -7.80 1.67
CA ALA A 103 8.21 -6.45 1.28
C ALA A 103 7.19 -5.61 0.47
N PRO A 104 6.30 -6.17 -0.38
CA PRO A 104 5.42 -5.33 -1.21
C PRO A 104 3.99 -5.15 -0.66
N GLY A 105 3.48 -6.07 0.15
CA GLY A 105 2.07 -6.02 0.58
C GLY A 105 1.79 -4.83 1.49
N LEU A 106 2.68 -4.58 2.45
CA LEU A 106 2.54 -3.52 3.45
C LEU A 106 2.40 -2.11 2.83
N PRO A 107 3.32 -1.61 1.98
CA PRO A 107 3.17 -0.27 1.40
C PRO A 107 1.99 -0.15 0.44
N LEU A 108 1.66 -1.20 -0.33
CA LEU A 108 0.45 -1.24 -1.16
C LEU A 108 -0.84 -1.12 -0.34
N GLY A 109 -0.90 -1.84 0.79
CA GLY A 109 -2.00 -1.77 1.74
C GLY A 109 -2.16 -0.39 2.36
N VAL A 110 -1.06 0.27 2.72
CA VAL A 110 -1.07 1.67 3.19
C VAL A 110 -1.65 2.59 2.12
N PHE A 111 -1.12 2.51 0.90
CA PHE A 111 -1.53 3.37 -0.21
C PHE A 111 -3.04 3.24 -0.49
N VAL A 112 -3.51 2.02 -0.77
CA VAL A 112 -4.93 1.78 -1.06
C VAL A 112 -5.81 2.10 0.13
N GLY A 113 -5.45 1.60 1.31
CA GLY A 113 -6.23 1.80 2.53
C GLY A 113 -6.42 3.28 2.82
N TYR A 114 -5.33 4.05 2.77
CA TYR A 114 -5.39 5.48 3.00
C TYR A 114 -6.18 6.21 1.91
N THR A 115 -5.93 5.93 0.62
CA THR A 115 -6.63 6.58 -0.49
C THR A 115 -8.13 6.32 -0.45
N LEU A 116 -8.57 5.11 -0.15
CA LEU A 116 -10.00 4.79 0.01
C LEU A 116 -10.59 5.44 1.26
N LEU A 117 -9.85 5.46 2.38
CA LEU A 117 -10.29 6.14 3.59
C LEU A 117 -10.41 7.65 3.40
N ALA A 118 -9.55 8.30 2.62
CA ALA A 118 -9.59 9.72 2.35
C ALA A 118 -10.63 10.11 1.28
N TYR A 119 -10.63 9.41 0.13
CA TYR A 119 -11.37 9.80 -1.08
C TYR A 119 -12.56 8.90 -1.43
N GLY A 120 -12.74 7.77 -0.75
CA GLY A 120 -13.86 6.84 -0.99
C GLY A 120 -13.90 6.36 -2.44
N ARG A 121 -15.06 6.48 -3.11
CA ARG A 121 -15.23 6.05 -4.50
C ARG A 121 -14.30 6.76 -5.48
N ARG A 122 -13.92 8.02 -5.23
CA ARG A 122 -12.99 8.78 -6.08
C ARG A 122 -11.57 8.21 -6.06
N GLY A 123 -11.22 7.50 -4.98
CA GLY A 123 -9.93 6.84 -4.80
C GLY A 123 -9.82 5.45 -5.42
N ARG A 124 -10.85 4.93 -6.12
CA ARG A 124 -10.86 3.55 -6.63
C ARG A 124 -9.74 3.23 -7.61
N VAL A 125 -9.17 4.24 -8.29
CA VAL A 125 -8.01 4.05 -9.17
C VAL A 125 -6.82 3.44 -8.41
N ALA A 126 -6.70 3.70 -7.10
CA ALA A 126 -5.67 3.07 -6.26
C ALA A 126 -5.79 1.53 -6.21
N LEU A 127 -6.99 0.97 -6.36
CA LEU A 127 -7.20 -0.48 -6.43
C LEU A 127 -6.54 -1.08 -7.67
N VAL A 128 -6.55 -0.36 -8.80
CA VAL A 128 -5.91 -0.82 -10.05
C VAL A 128 -4.40 -0.86 -9.87
N VAL A 129 -3.82 0.20 -9.29
CA VAL A 129 -2.38 0.27 -8.99
C VAL A 129 -1.96 -0.87 -8.07
N ALA A 130 -2.73 -1.14 -7.02
CA ALA A 130 -2.41 -2.22 -6.10
C ALA A 130 -2.65 -3.62 -6.67
N ALA A 131 -3.68 -3.82 -7.48
CA ALA A 131 -3.89 -5.09 -8.17
C ALA A 131 -2.74 -5.37 -9.14
N ALA A 132 -2.33 -4.38 -9.93
CA ALA A 132 -1.19 -4.49 -10.83
C ALA A 132 0.12 -4.74 -10.07
N GLY A 133 0.38 -3.99 -9.00
CA GLY A 133 1.56 -4.18 -8.15
C GLY A 133 1.59 -5.54 -7.46
N ALA A 134 0.46 -5.99 -6.89
CA ALA A 134 0.36 -7.30 -6.25
C ALA A 134 0.54 -8.44 -7.26
N ALA A 135 -0.07 -8.34 -8.44
CA ALA A 135 0.10 -9.31 -9.50
C ALA A 135 1.55 -9.37 -10.00
N ALA A 136 2.20 -8.22 -10.16
CA ALA A 136 3.62 -8.15 -10.53
C ALA A 136 4.50 -8.88 -9.52
N ARG A 137 4.26 -8.65 -8.23
CA ARG A 137 5.05 -9.24 -7.15
C ARG A 137 4.79 -10.73 -6.95
N ALA A 138 3.58 -11.19 -7.24
CA ALA A 138 3.24 -12.61 -7.25
C ALA A 138 3.88 -13.34 -8.44
N TRP A 139 4.06 -12.67 -9.59
CA TRP A 139 4.67 -13.25 -10.78
C TRP A 139 6.19 -13.18 -10.79
N SER A 140 6.78 -12.08 -10.32
CA SER A 140 8.22 -11.80 -10.43
C SER A 140 9.01 -12.07 -9.15
N GLY A 141 8.38 -12.53 -8.06
CA GLY A 141 9.01 -12.62 -6.75
C GLY A 141 8.64 -13.87 -5.97
N PRO A 142 9.38 -14.18 -4.88
CA PRO A 142 9.15 -15.36 -4.05
C PRO A 142 7.96 -15.19 -3.08
N HIS A 143 7.03 -14.28 -3.37
CA HIS A 143 5.94 -13.91 -2.47
C HIS A 143 4.68 -14.70 -2.78
N TRP A 144 4.13 -15.34 -1.76
CA TRP A 144 2.92 -16.15 -1.87
C TRP A 144 1.69 -15.26 -1.66
N GLY A 145 0.52 -15.68 -2.16
CA GLY A 145 -0.73 -14.93 -1.94
C GLY A 145 -0.98 -14.50 -0.48
N PRO A 146 -0.71 -15.34 0.54
CA PRO A 146 -0.83 -14.97 1.95
C PRO A 146 0.11 -13.83 2.38
N ASP A 147 1.32 -13.75 1.85
CA ASP A 147 2.28 -12.67 2.12
C ASP A 147 1.68 -11.31 1.75
N LEU A 148 1.16 -11.23 0.52
CA LEU A 148 0.56 -10.03 -0.04
C LEU A 148 -0.71 -9.64 0.72
N LEU A 149 -1.52 -10.62 1.11
CA LEU A 149 -2.76 -10.39 1.83
C LEU A 149 -2.52 -9.92 3.27
N VAL A 150 -1.67 -10.61 4.03
CA VAL A 150 -1.36 -10.25 5.42
C VAL A 150 -0.63 -8.92 5.48
N GLY A 151 0.39 -8.71 4.62
CA GLY A 151 1.06 -7.43 4.50
C GLY A 151 0.09 -6.31 4.09
N GLY A 152 -0.76 -6.55 3.10
CA GLY A 152 -1.78 -5.60 2.65
C GLY A 152 -2.77 -5.18 3.73
N LEU A 153 -3.26 -6.15 4.52
CA LEU A 153 -4.13 -5.87 5.66
C LEU A 153 -3.39 -5.10 6.76
N GLY A 154 -2.14 -5.46 7.05
CA GLY A 154 -1.27 -4.72 7.98
C GLY A 154 -1.08 -3.26 7.55
N GLY A 155 -0.80 -3.04 6.27
CA GLY A 155 -0.69 -1.70 5.69
C GLY A 155 -1.99 -0.91 5.79
N ALA A 156 -3.13 -1.53 5.48
CA ALA A 156 -4.44 -0.89 5.61
C ALA A 156 -4.76 -0.52 7.07
N ALA A 157 -4.36 -1.35 8.03
CA ALA A 157 -4.48 -1.05 9.45
C ALA A 157 -3.63 0.16 9.87
N ILE A 158 -2.38 0.25 9.38
CA ILE A 158 -1.51 1.42 9.60
C ILE A 158 -2.15 2.68 9.01
N ALA A 159 -2.64 2.61 7.76
CA ALA A 159 -3.32 3.71 7.11
C ALA A 159 -4.56 4.17 7.90
N TRP A 160 -5.36 3.24 8.40
CA TRP A 160 -6.50 3.53 9.25
C TRP A 160 -6.09 4.23 10.55
N ALA A 161 -5.06 3.73 11.23
CA ALA A 161 -4.57 4.31 12.49
C ALA A 161 -4.08 5.76 12.28
N VAL A 162 -3.29 6.00 11.22
CA VAL A 162 -2.81 7.35 10.87
C VAL A 162 -3.97 8.27 10.51
N TRP A 163 -4.90 7.81 9.67
CA TRP A 163 -6.08 8.59 9.30
C TRP A 163 -6.95 8.94 10.52
N ALA A 164 -7.18 7.98 11.42
CA ALA A 164 -7.92 8.20 12.66
C ALA A 164 -7.20 9.18 13.59
N ALA A 165 -5.88 9.09 13.71
CA ALA A 165 -5.06 10.04 14.48
C ALA A 165 -5.18 11.46 13.92
N VAL A 166 -5.08 11.64 12.59
CA VAL A 166 -5.25 12.95 11.95
C VAL A 166 -6.63 13.53 12.19
N LEU A 167 -7.69 12.72 12.13
CA LEU A 167 -9.05 13.18 12.44
C LEU A 167 -9.23 13.59 13.91
N ARG A 168 -8.55 12.92 14.84
CA ARG A 168 -8.57 13.29 16.26
C ARG A 168 -7.83 14.61 16.51
N VAL A 169 -6.68 14.80 15.88
CA VAL A 169 -5.87 16.03 16.02
C VAL A 169 -6.51 17.21 15.29
N SER A 170 -7.18 16.97 14.16
CA SER A 170 -7.81 18.00 13.33
C SER A 170 -9.26 17.66 12.98
N PRO A 171 -10.20 17.76 13.95
CA PRO A 171 -11.60 17.35 13.76
C PRO A 171 -12.36 18.24 12.76
N ARG A 172 -11.87 19.45 12.49
CA ARG A 172 -12.38 20.37 11.46
C ARG A 172 -11.44 20.50 10.25
N GLY A 173 -10.43 19.63 10.17
CA GLY A 173 -9.41 19.63 9.13
C GLY A 173 -9.92 19.19 7.76
N HIS A 174 -8.99 19.17 6.80
CA HIS A 174 -9.27 18.79 5.40
C HIS A 174 -9.91 17.41 5.28
N LEU A 175 -9.32 16.39 5.92
CA LEU A 175 -9.84 15.02 5.87
C LEU A 175 -11.22 14.88 6.52
N ALA A 176 -11.52 15.67 7.55
CA ALA A 176 -12.83 15.67 8.19
C ALA A 176 -13.90 16.21 7.24
N ARG A 177 -13.59 17.27 6.49
CA ARG A 177 -14.48 17.81 5.44
C ARG A 177 -14.69 16.83 4.30
N LEU A 178 -13.63 16.15 3.83
CA LEU A 178 -13.75 15.09 2.83
C LEU A 178 -14.63 13.93 3.31
N ARG A 179 -14.53 13.55 4.59
CA ARG A 179 -15.41 12.53 5.20
C ARG A 179 -16.87 12.99 5.26
N ALA A 180 -17.11 14.23 5.67
CA ALA A 180 -18.46 14.80 5.75
C ALA A 180 -19.14 14.89 4.37
N SER A 181 -18.42 15.41 3.36
CA SER A 181 -18.92 15.51 1.98
C SER A 181 -19.31 14.13 1.41
N ARG A 182 -18.52 13.09 1.69
CA ARG A 182 -18.84 11.73 1.25
C ARG A 182 -20.10 11.16 1.90
N ARG A 183 -20.31 11.42 3.20
CA ARG A 183 -21.53 11.00 3.90
C ARG A 183 -22.76 11.67 3.31
N ALA A 184 -22.73 12.99 3.13
CA ALA A 184 -23.82 13.73 2.52
C ALA A 184 -24.18 13.21 1.11
N THR A 185 -23.17 12.86 0.30
CA THR A 185 -23.40 12.27 -1.03
C THR A 185 -24.04 10.89 -0.96
N ALA A 186 -23.63 10.06 0.02
CA ALA A 186 -24.19 8.72 0.20
C ALA A 186 -25.64 8.77 0.70
N ASP A 187 -25.94 9.68 1.62
CA ASP A 187 -27.27 9.87 2.20
C ASP A 187 -28.25 10.39 1.13
N GLY A 188 -27.82 11.34 0.29
CA GLY A 188 -28.63 11.83 -0.83
C GLY A 188 -28.96 10.73 -1.86
N ALA A 189 -27.97 9.91 -2.23
CA ALA A 189 -28.19 8.79 -3.16
C ALA A 189 -29.13 7.70 -2.58
N ALA A 190 -29.16 7.53 -1.25
CA ALA A 190 -30.08 6.61 -0.59
C ALA A 190 -31.53 7.13 -0.59
N GLN A 191 -31.72 8.44 -0.47
CA GLN A 191 -33.04 9.08 -0.53
C GLN A 191 -33.64 9.06 -1.94
N GLU A 192 -32.84 9.28 -2.98
CA GLU A 192 -33.28 9.20 -4.37
C GLU A 192 -33.61 7.76 -4.81
N GLY A 193 -33.05 6.75 -4.14
CA GLY A 193 -33.26 5.33 -4.44
C GLY A 193 -34.51 4.71 -3.78
N HIS A 194 -35.22 5.43 -2.93
CA HIS A 194 -36.54 5.03 -2.43
C HIS A 194 -37.61 5.79 -3.23
N PRO A 195 -38.36 5.13 -4.15
CA PRO A 195 -39.55 5.76 -4.70
C PRO A 195 -40.49 6.07 -3.52
N ALA A 196 -40.96 7.33 -3.45
CA ALA A 196 -41.97 7.73 -2.48
C ALA A 196 -43.21 6.81 -2.64
N PRO A 197 -43.87 6.43 -1.53
CA PRO A 197 -45.05 5.57 -1.56
C PRO A 197 -46.21 6.21 -2.32
#